data_AF-A0AAE4PXM6-F1
#
_entry.id   AF-A0AAE4PXM6-F1
#
_cell.length_a   1.000
_cell.length_b   1.000
_cell.length_c   1.000
_cell.angle_alpha   90.00
_cell.angle_beta   90.00
_cell.angle_gamma   90.00
#
_symmetry.space_group_name_H-M   'P 1'
#
loop_
_entity.id
_entity.type
_entity.pdbx_description
1 polymer ?
#
loop_
_entity_poly.entity_id
_entity_poly.type
_entity_poly.pdbx_seq_one_letter_code
_entity_poly.pdbx_strand_id
1 'polypeptide(L)'
;MLLQDKLMQIVTSPQLSPKQKSNYLALEAEASLPYMPISTEVNAAMNDGVICDMFEGHAPFKPRYVLPDYARYLQQGSEYLELSPAQDLDEALNALTILYHHVPSVTNIPVYLGQLDDILMPFVEGMDADVFYRKLKLLWIMLDRTLPDAFMHVNIGPTDNIVCRTLLRIDAELKQVAPNLTFMYDPAVTPDELLQIAATNICQCSKPHIANYPLHASAFDKRGFGIVSCYNALPLAGGANTLVRLNLKEVALKATSINDFFERILPYYCSLTFELIEARSAFLHQESHFFDSFLVKEQLIDESRFAPMFGIYGMAEAVNILQALMTSETNKLSQSNKPTGYGHSMDANQLGYRISAALDTIVKSTPVTYGYHGRALLHSQGGISLDKDVTPGVRIPYGTEPNPIAHIQALAQHHQYYTAGISDILTIDETVKSNPQAMFQLCKAALELGFREFTANVASNDLMRVTGYMVKRSDIEAFKQCGSRLNTTGLGAEAAQNTGILQRQARVIAHEHSPCVVN
;
A
#
# COMPACT_ATOMS: atom_id res chain seq x y z
N MET A 1 -1.63 -20.63 -24.20
CA MET A 1 -2.76 -20.00 -24.90
C MET A 1 -2.17 -18.98 -25.86
N LEU A 2 -2.57 -18.96 -27.13
CA LEU A 2 -2.05 -17.96 -28.08
C LEU A 2 -2.54 -16.58 -27.66
N LEU A 3 -1.79 -15.51 -27.97
CA LEU A 3 -2.20 -14.15 -27.64
C LEU A 3 -3.61 -13.85 -28.16
N GLN A 4 -3.91 -14.24 -29.41
CA GLN A 4 -5.23 -14.05 -30.02
C GLN A 4 -6.37 -14.69 -29.21
N ASP A 5 -6.17 -15.87 -28.63
CA ASP A 5 -7.18 -16.54 -27.81
C ASP A 5 -7.48 -15.73 -26.53
N LYS A 6 -6.43 -15.19 -25.88
CA LYS A 6 -6.60 -14.34 -24.69
C LYS A 6 -7.36 -13.05 -25.03
N LEU A 7 -6.98 -12.40 -26.14
CA LEU A 7 -7.67 -11.20 -26.60
C LEU A 7 -9.15 -11.50 -26.92
N MET A 8 -9.44 -12.64 -27.55
CA MET A 8 -10.80 -13.10 -27.81
C MET A 8 -11.59 -13.34 -26.53
N GLN A 9 -10.97 -13.92 -25.49
CA GLN A 9 -11.61 -14.08 -24.17
C GLN A 9 -11.95 -12.74 -23.53
N ILE A 10 -11.08 -11.74 -23.64
CA ILE A 10 -11.34 -10.39 -23.11
C ILE A 10 -12.53 -9.74 -23.84
N VAL A 11 -12.53 -9.71 -25.17
CA VAL A 11 -13.58 -9.01 -25.94
C VAL A 11 -14.95 -9.69 -25.83
N THR A 12 -14.98 -11.01 -25.67
CA THR A 12 -16.22 -11.79 -25.54
C THR A 12 -16.71 -11.95 -24.10
N SER A 13 -15.90 -11.59 -23.09
CA SER A 13 -16.32 -11.73 -21.69
C SER A 13 -17.58 -10.89 -21.39
N PRO A 14 -18.65 -11.49 -20.87
CA PRO A 14 -19.85 -10.76 -20.45
C PRO A 14 -19.70 -10.08 -19.08
N GLN A 15 -18.67 -10.43 -18.29
CA GLN A 15 -18.42 -9.85 -16.95
C GLN A 15 -17.62 -8.54 -17.00
N LEU A 16 -17.10 -8.17 -18.17
CA LEU A 16 -16.26 -6.98 -18.34
C LEU A 16 -17.00 -5.85 -19.05
N SER A 17 -16.94 -4.65 -18.48
CA SER A 17 -17.36 -3.43 -19.16
C SER A 17 -16.44 -3.09 -20.33
N PRO A 18 -16.87 -2.25 -21.29
CA PRO A 18 -16.00 -1.78 -22.38
C PRO A 18 -14.69 -1.15 -21.89
N LYS A 19 -14.71 -0.37 -20.80
CA LYS A 19 -13.51 0.24 -20.20
C LYS A 19 -12.54 -0.82 -19.66
N GLN A 20 -13.05 -1.83 -18.95
CA GLN A 20 -12.23 -2.95 -18.46
C GLN A 20 -11.65 -3.77 -19.60
N LYS A 21 -12.44 -4.05 -20.65
CA LYS A 21 -11.95 -4.75 -21.85
C LYS A 21 -10.80 -3.98 -22.49
N SER A 22 -10.96 -2.68 -22.71
CA SER A 22 -9.90 -1.82 -23.25
C SER A 22 -8.63 -1.87 -22.41
N ASN A 23 -8.76 -1.83 -21.07
CA ASN A 23 -7.62 -1.93 -20.17
C ASN A 23 -6.91 -3.30 -20.25
N TYR A 24 -7.65 -4.41 -20.19
CA TYR A 24 -7.04 -5.74 -20.26
C TYR A 24 -6.40 -6.04 -21.63
N LEU A 25 -6.99 -5.53 -22.72
CA LEU A 25 -6.37 -5.61 -24.04
C LEU A 25 -5.03 -4.86 -24.06
N ALA A 26 -4.97 -3.66 -23.46
CA ALA A 26 -3.73 -2.90 -23.36
C ALA A 26 -2.67 -3.66 -22.54
N LEU A 27 -3.06 -4.28 -21.42
CA LEU A 27 -2.15 -5.09 -20.59
C LEU A 27 -1.61 -6.31 -21.35
N GLU A 28 -2.44 -7.03 -22.11
CA GLU A 28 -1.97 -8.16 -22.92
C GLU A 28 -1.09 -7.69 -24.10
N ALA A 29 -1.35 -6.51 -24.65
CA ALA A 29 -0.49 -5.93 -25.68
C ALA A 29 0.88 -5.55 -25.10
N GLU A 30 0.92 -4.88 -23.95
CA GLU A 30 2.15 -4.53 -23.21
C GLU A 30 2.96 -5.78 -22.84
N ALA A 31 2.30 -6.83 -22.33
CA ALA A 31 2.93 -8.10 -21.99
C ALA A 31 3.38 -8.91 -23.22
N SER A 32 2.96 -8.53 -24.43
CA SER A 32 3.40 -9.20 -25.67
C SER A 32 4.68 -8.60 -26.25
N LEU A 33 5.10 -7.44 -25.77
CA LEU A 33 6.34 -6.79 -26.19
C LEU A 33 7.56 -7.61 -25.71
N PRO A 34 8.72 -7.51 -26.41
CA PRO A 34 9.97 -8.03 -25.89
C PRO A 34 10.25 -7.46 -24.49
N TYR A 35 10.75 -8.31 -23.60
CA TYR A 35 11.23 -7.86 -22.29
C TYR A 35 12.47 -7.00 -22.46
N MET A 36 12.63 -6.00 -21.59
CA MET A 36 13.87 -5.21 -21.51
C MET A 36 15.09 -6.13 -21.36
N PRO A 37 16.27 -5.76 -21.89
CA PRO A 37 17.48 -6.55 -21.69
C PRO A 37 17.80 -6.72 -20.20
N ILE A 38 17.89 -7.97 -19.76
CA ILE A 38 18.27 -8.39 -18.41
C ILE A 38 19.15 -9.65 -18.49
N SER A 39 19.95 -9.92 -17.46
CA SER A 39 20.81 -11.10 -17.43
C SER A 39 20.03 -12.42 -17.43
N THR A 40 20.73 -13.49 -17.76
CA THR A 40 20.20 -14.86 -17.64
C THR A 40 19.86 -15.21 -16.20
N GLU A 41 20.58 -14.64 -15.25
CA GLU A 41 20.45 -14.85 -13.81
C GLU A 41 19.19 -14.18 -13.26
N VAL A 42 18.89 -12.94 -13.69
CA VAL A 42 17.62 -12.27 -13.36
C VAL A 42 16.44 -13.06 -13.94
N ASN A 43 16.52 -13.47 -15.21
CA ASN A 43 15.49 -14.31 -15.83
C ASN A 43 15.27 -15.61 -15.06
N ALA A 44 16.34 -16.30 -14.66
CA ALA A 44 16.25 -17.51 -13.87
C ALA A 44 15.61 -17.25 -12.50
N ALA A 45 16.01 -16.17 -11.80
CA ALA A 45 15.44 -15.80 -10.51
C ALA A 45 13.94 -15.44 -10.58
N MET A 46 13.50 -14.84 -11.69
CA MET A 46 12.08 -14.59 -11.95
C MET A 46 11.31 -15.88 -12.24
N ASN A 47 11.87 -16.76 -13.07
CA ASN A 47 11.27 -18.07 -13.38
C ASN A 47 11.16 -18.98 -12.15
N ASP A 48 12.15 -18.92 -11.26
CA ASP A 48 12.15 -19.62 -9.96
C ASP A 48 11.17 -19.00 -8.94
N GLY A 49 10.56 -17.85 -9.24
CA GLY A 49 9.66 -17.15 -8.30
C GLY A 49 10.37 -16.45 -7.13
N VAL A 50 11.68 -16.25 -7.23
CA VAL A 50 12.48 -15.52 -6.22
C VAL A 50 12.28 -14.02 -6.36
N ILE A 51 12.21 -13.52 -7.60
CA ILE A 51 12.01 -12.11 -7.94
C ILE A 51 10.70 -11.95 -8.72
N CYS A 52 9.95 -10.90 -8.40
CA CYS A 52 8.72 -10.55 -9.11
C CYS A 52 8.73 -9.05 -9.46
N ASP A 53 8.53 -8.74 -10.74
CA ASP A 53 8.47 -7.38 -11.29
C ASP A 53 7.08 -6.72 -11.15
N MET A 54 6.21 -7.35 -10.35
CA MET A 54 4.83 -6.91 -10.10
C MET A 54 3.94 -6.81 -11.35
N PHE A 55 4.32 -7.47 -12.45
CA PHE A 55 3.57 -7.47 -13.72
C PHE A 55 3.35 -6.06 -14.29
N GLU A 56 4.31 -5.18 -14.09
CA GLU A 56 4.33 -3.80 -14.58
C GLU A 56 4.75 -3.70 -16.06
N GLY A 57 4.39 -4.71 -16.86
CA GLY A 57 4.75 -4.77 -18.27
C GLY A 57 6.21 -5.13 -18.55
N HIS A 58 6.44 -5.62 -19.78
CA HIS A 58 7.76 -6.02 -20.27
C HIS A 58 8.65 -4.84 -20.65
N ALA A 59 8.04 -3.70 -20.99
CA ALA A 59 8.67 -2.45 -21.40
C ALA A 59 7.87 -1.27 -20.80
N PRO A 60 8.15 -0.86 -19.55
CA PRO A 60 7.29 0.04 -18.80
C PRO A 60 7.26 1.45 -19.42
N PHE A 61 6.09 1.88 -19.88
CA PHE A 61 5.89 3.19 -20.50
C PHE A 61 5.33 4.26 -19.56
N LYS A 62 5.12 3.88 -18.31
CA LYS A 62 4.56 4.72 -17.24
C LYS A 62 5.16 4.27 -15.92
N PRO A 63 5.38 5.19 -14.97
CA PRO A 63 5.82 4.84 -13.63
C PRO A 63 4.75 4.03 -12.91
N ARG A 64 5.17 3.26 -11.90
CA ARG A 64 4.25 2.57 -11.01
C ARG A 64 3.25 3.55 -10.40
N TYR A 65 3.74 4.63 -9.80
CA TYR A 65 2.93 5.66 -9.13
C TYR A 65 3.45 7.06 -9.44
N VAL A 66 2.52 8.03 -9.57
CA VAL A 66 2.80 9.45 -9.76
C VAL A 66 2.12 10.24 -8.66
N LEU A 67 2.82 11.21 -8.07
CA LEU A 67 2.31 12.10 -7.03
C LEU A 67 2.44 13.56 -7.49
N PRO A 68 1.54 14.08 -8.34
CA PRO A 68 1.63 15.46 -8.81
C PRO A 68 1.51 16.47 -7.67
N ASP A 69 2.14 17.62 -7.84
CA ASP A 69 1.93 18.82 -7.03
C ASP A 69 0.59 19.49 -7.40
N TYR A 70 -0.50 18.97 -6.83
CA TYR A 70 -1.85 19.48 -7.08
C TYR A 70 -2.05 20.91 -6.57
N ALA A 71 -1.32 21.33 -5.53
CA ALA A 71 -1.38 22.70 -5.04
C ALA A 71 -0.84 23.67 -6.10
N ARG A 72 0.33 23.34 -6.69
CA ARG A 72 0.90 24.10 -7.79
C ARG A 72 -0.03 24.16 -8.99
N TYR A 73 -0.61 23.02 -9.38
CA TYR A 73 -1.56 22.95 -10.50
C TYR A 73 -2.75 23.90 -10.30
N LEU A 74 -3.35 23.92 -9.10
CA LEU A 74 -4.46 24.83 -8.81
C LEU A 74 -4.05 26.30 -8.85
N GLN A 75 -2.82 26.63 -8.44
CA GLN A 75 -2.30 28.00 -8.42
C GLN A 75 -1.90 28.51 -9.81
N GLN A 76 -1.41 27.65 -10.70
CA GLN A 76 -0.88 28.07 -12.01
C GLN A 76 -1.84 27.77 -13.18
N GLY A 77 -2.81 26.88 -12.98
CA GLY A 77 -3.60 26.31 -14.08
C GLY A 77 -2.80 25.30 -14.90
N SER A 78 -3.17 25.13 -16.17
CA SER A 78 -2.43 24.31 -17.13
C SER A 78 -2.61 24.86 -18.54
N GLU A 79 -1.50 25.16 -19.21
CA GLU A 79 -1.51 25.58 -20.60
C GLU A 79 -1.89 24.41 -21.51
N TYR A 80 -1.37 23.22 -21.21
CA TYR A 80 -1.66 22.00 -21.97
C TYR A 80 -3.15 21.62 -21.92
N LEU A 81 -3.80 21.81 -20.78
CA LEU A 81 -5.22 21.53 -20.59
C LEU A 81 -6.12 22.74 -20.84
N GLU A 82 -5.55 23.89 -21.21
CA GLU A 82 -6.27 25.15 -21.44
C GLU A 82 -7.10 25.61 -20.22
N LEU A 83 -6.52 25.47 -19.02
CA LEU A 83 -7.16 25.82 -17.76
C LEU A 83 -6.45 27.00 -17.07
N SER A 84 -7.25 28.00 -16.69
CA SER A 84 -6.79 29.09 -15.82
C SER A 84 -6.56 28.61 -14.38
N PRO A 85 -5.77 29.33 -13.57
CA PRO A 85 -5.71 29.14 -12.13
C PRO A 85 -7.09 29.14 -11.47
N ALA A 86 -7.34 28.22 -10.54
CA ALA A 86 -8.62 28.15 -9.83
C ALA A 86 -8.79 29.37 -8.91
N GLN A 87 -9.97 29.98 -8.95
CA GLN A 87 -10.32 31.16 -8.13
C GLN A 87 -11.23 30.80 -6.95
N ASP A 88 -11.99 29.71 -7.07
CA ASP A 88 -12.92 29.25 -6.04
C ASP A 88 -12.95 27.72 -5.95
N LEU A 89 -13.78 27.20 -5.03
CA LEU A 89 -13.88 25.76 -4.80
C LEU A 89 -14.46 25.02 -6.02
N ASP A 90 -15.40 25.61 -6.75
CA ASP A 90 -16.00 24.93 -7.90
C ASP A 90 -14.99 24.76 -9.03
N GLU A 91 -14.20 25.79 -9.30
CA GLU A 91 -13.08 25.73 -10.23
C GLU A 91 -11.99 24.77 -9.74
N ALA A 92 -11.64 24.78 -8.45
CA ALA A 92 -10.64 23.87 -7.89
C ALA A 92 -11.07 22.39 -8.00
N LEU A 93 -12.31 22.07 -7.63
CA LEU A 93 -12.85 20.72 -7.73
C LEU A 93 -12.93 20.24 -9.19
N ASN A 94 -13.32 21.13 -10.11
CA ASN A 94 -13.35 20.83 -11.53
C ASN A 94 -11.94 20.60 -12.09
N ALA A 95 -10.99 21.50 -11.80
CA ALA A 95 -9.62 21.41 -12.24
C ALA A 95 -8.96 20.10 -11.76
N LEU A 96 -9.11 19.76 -10.48
CA LEU A 96 -8.60 18.49 -9.92
C LEU A 96 -9.20 17.29 -10.65
N THR A 97 -10.51 17.29 -10.86
CA THR A 97 -11.22 16.20 -11.56
C THR A 97 -10.67 16.01 -12.97
N ILE A 98 -10.37 17.09 -13.69
CA ILE A 98 -9.75 17.02 -15.01
C ILE A 98 -8.35 16.40 -14.89
N LEU A 99 -7.47 16.94 -14.04
CA LEU A 99 -6.10 16.45 -13.94
C LEU A 99 -6.01 14.99 -13.50
N TYR A 100 -6.90 14.52 -12.62
CA TYR A 100 -6.97 13.10 -12.24
C TYR A 100 -7.10 12.17 -13.45
N HIS A 101 -7.73 12.58 -14.54
CA HIS A 101 -7.84 11.75 -15.75
C HIS A 101 -6.57 11.75 -16.62
N HIS A 102 -5.59 12.59 -16.31
CA HIS A 102 -4.32 12.71 -17.03
C HIS A 102 -3.11 12.21 -16.25
N VAL A 103 -3.30 11.79 -14.99
CA VAL A 103 -2.22 11.29 -14.12
C VAL A 103 -2.19 9.76 -14.18
N PRO A 104 -1.16 9.15 -14.79
CA PRO A 104 -1.12 7.70 -14.94
C PRO A 104 -0.60 7.00 -13.68
N SER A 105 -0.77 5.69 -13.67
CA SER A 105 -0.11 4.77 -12.75
C SER A 105 -0.07 3.37 -13.38
N VAL A 106 0.48 2.39 -12.66
CA VAL A 106 0.41 0.97 -13.03
C VAL A 106 -1.01 0.52 -13.40
N THR A 107 -2.06 1.11 -12.81
CA THR A 107 -3.47 0.77 -13.10
C THR A 107 -4.14 1.62 -14.18
N ASN A 108 -3.41 2.55 -14.81
CA ASN A 108 -3.93 3.57 -15.74
C ASN A 108 -4.89 4.58 -15.09
N ILE A 109 -4.98 4.62 -13.77
CA ILE A 109 -5.81 5.53 -12.98
C ILE A 109 -4.92 6.18 -11.91
N PRO A 110 -5.12 7.46 -11.53
CA PRO A 110 -4.32 8.12 -10.50
C PRO A 110 -4.42 7.38 -9.17
N VAL A 111 -3.28 7.09 -8.56
CA VAL A 111 -3.24 6.49 -7.21
C VAL A 111 -3.16 7.53 -6.10
N TYR A 112 -2.77 8.77 -6.42
CA TYR A 112 -2.66 9.88 -5.48
C TYR A 112 -3.58 11.01 -5.91
N LEU A 113 -4.44 11.44 -5.00
CA LEU A 113 -5.41 12.51 -5.22
C LEU A 113 -5.08 13.77 -4.39
N GLY A 114 -3.88 13.85 -3.80
CA GLY A 114 -3.47 15.00 -3.02
C GLY A 114 -3.75 14.88 -1.53
N GLN A 115 -3.10 15.77 -0.78
CA GLN A 115 -3.44 16.11 0.59
C GLN A 115 -4.60 17.11 0.55
N LEU A 116 -5.82 16.56 0.37
CA LEU A 116 -6.97 17.33 -0.10
C LEU A 116 -7.40 18.45 0.84
N ASP A 117 -7.20 18.26 2.13
CA ASP A 117 -7.51 19.31 3.09
C ASP A 117 -6.61 20.53 2.87
N ASP A 118 -5.29 20.34 2.89
CA ASP A 118 -4.34 21.44 2.71
C ASP A 118 -4.52 22.16 1.36
N ILE A 119 -4.71 21.41 0.25
CA ILE A 119 -4.82 22.04 -1.07
C ILE A 119 -6.16 22.75 -1.30
N LEU A 120 -7.23 22.35 -0.60
CA LEU A 120 -8.55 22.96 -0.76
C LEU A 120 -8.80 24.08 0.25
N MET A 121 -8.08 24.11 1.37
CA MET A 121 -8.22 25.16 2.40
C MET A 121 -8.23 26.60 1.86
N PRO A 122 -7.43 26.98 0.84
CA PRO A 122 -7.48 28.34 0.27
C PRO A 122 -8.83 28.72 -0.36
N PHE A 123 -9.68 27.75 -0.72
CA PHE A 123 -10.90 27.96 -1.51
C PHE A 123 -12.20 27.83 -0.68
N VAL A 124 -12.09 27.63 0.64
CA VAL A 124 -13.25 27.38 1.51
C VAL A 124 -13.59 28.53 2.46
N GLU A 125 -12.81 29.62 2.45
CA GLU A 125 -13.06 30.77 3.32
C GLU A 125 -14.45 31.39 3.06
N GLY A 126 -15.20 31.65 4.13
CA GLY A 126 -16.53 32.28 4.05
C GLY A 126 -17.62 31.40 3.45
N MET A 127 -17.35 30.13 3.13
CA MET A 127 -18.34 29.22 2.56
C MET A 127 -19.31 28.70 3.61
N ASP A 128 -20.59 28.60 3.24
CA ASP A 128 -21.59 27.91 4.05
C ASP A 128 -21.25 26.42 4.21
N ALA A 129 -21.34 25.93 5.45
CA ALA A 129 -20.90 24.58 5.80
C ALA A 129 -21.72 23.48 5.09
N ASP A 130 -23.02 23.68 4.88
CA ASP A 130 -23.90 22.70 4.21
C ASP A 130 -23.65 22.68 2.70
N VAL A 131 -23.39 23.85 2.10
CA VAL A 131 -22.96 23.96 0.70
C VAL A 131 -21.61 23.27 0.50
N PHE A 132 -20.64 23.55 1.38
CA PHE A 132 -19.31 22.96 1.34
C PHE A 132 -19.36 21.42 1.45
N TYR A 133 -20.06 20.91 2.47
CA TYR A 133 -20.26 19.48 2.67
C TYR A 133 -20.89 18.82 1.43
N ARG A 134 -21.90 19.45 0.82
CA ARG A 134 -22.55 18.91 -0.38
C ARG A 134 -21.60 18.80 -1.56
N LYS A 135 -20.79 19.84 -1.80
CA LYS A 135 -19.80 19.85 -2.90
C LYS A 135 -18.75 18.76 -2.72
N LEU A 136 -18.17 18.63 -1.53
CA LEU A 136 -17.19 17.57 -1.24
C LEU A 136 -17.81 16.17 -1.31
N LYS A 137 -19.06 16.00 -0.86
CA LYS A 137 -19.75 14.71 -0.95
C LYS A 137 -19.95 14.29 -2.40
N LEU A 138 -20.31 15.22 -3.28
CA LEU A 138 -20.44 14.98 -4.71
C LEU A 138 -19.10 14.62 -5.35
N LEU A 139 -18.02 15.32 -4.99
CA LEU A 139 -16.65 14.95 -5.39
C LEU A 139 -16.34 13.50 -4.97
N TRP A 140 -16.58 13.15 -3.70
CA TRP A 140 -16.30 11.82 -3.16
C TRP A 140 -17.04 10.73 -3.96
N ILE A 141 -18.33 10.93 -4.21
CA ILE A 141 -19.14 10.00 -5.02
C ILE A 141 -18.56 9.91 -6.44
N MET A 142 -18.25 11.05 -7.07
CA MET A 142 -17.70 11.08 -8.43
C MET A 142 -16.41 10.27 -8.52
N LEU A 143 -15.46 10.47 -7.61
CA LEU A 143 -14.19 9.73 -7.58
C LEU A 143 -14.41 8.22 -7.60
N ASP A 144 -15.30 7.70 -6.76
CA ASP A 144 -15.57 6.26 -6.71
C ASP A 144 -16.30 5.73 -7.96
N ARG A 145 -17.13 6.56 -8.61
CA ARG A 145 -17.94 6.14 -9.77
C ARG A 145 -17.21 6.26 -11.10
N THR A 146 -16.24 7.17 -11.25
CA THR A 146 -15.55 7.44 -12.53
C THR A 146 -14.14 6.85 -12.57
N LEU A 147 -13.50 6.72 -11.40
CA LEU A 147 -12.16 6.17 -11.22
C LEU A 147 -12.23 4.92 -10.32
N PRO A 148 -12.68 3.77 -10.86
CA PRO A 148 -13.09 2.61 -10.08
C PRO A 148 -11.89 1.75 -9.62
N ASP A 149 -10.95 2.37 -8.92
CA ASP A 149 -9.73 1.76 -8.43
C ASP A 149 -9.56 1.96 -6.92
N ALA A 150 -9.50 0.86 -6.16
CA ALA A 150 -9.30 0.92 -4.71
C ALA A 150 -7.86 1.29 -4.31
N PHE A 151 -6.94 1.43 -5.27
CA PHE A 151 -5.60 1.96 -5.04
C PHE A 151 -5.56 3.50 -5.05
N MET A 152 -6.63 4.19 -5.45
CA MET A 152 -6.72 5.64 -5.34
C MET A 152 -6.69 6.08 -3.87
N HIS A 153 -5.88 7.09 -3.56
CA HIS A 153 -5.63 7.50 -2.20
C HIS A 153 -5.71 9.03 -2.02
N VAL A 154 -6.49 9.46 -1.03
CA VAL A 154 -6.53 10.83 -0.52
C VAL A 154 -5.73 10.90 0.78
N ASN A 155 -4.95 11.96 0.97
CA ASN A 155 -4.32 12.26 2.25
C ASN A 155 -5.04 13.45 2.91
N ILE A 156 -5.06 13.48 4.24
CA ILE A 156 -5.56 14.59 5.06
C ILE A 156 -4.76 14.70 6.37
N GLY A 157 -4.90 15.81 7.10
CA GLY A 157 -4.14 16.08 8.32
C GLY A 157 -2.70 16.50 8.02
N PRO A 158 -1.84 16.74 9.02
CA PRO A 158 -2.07 16.49 10.45
C PRO A 158 -2.80 17.62 11.17
N THR A 159 -3.00 18.76 10.51
CA THR A 159 -3.67 19.92 11.10
C THR A 159 -5.19 19.69 11.21
N ASP A 160 -5.79 20.27 12.24
CA ASP A 160 -7.23 20.27 12.39
C ASP A 160 -7.85 21.42 11.60
N ASN A 161 -8.64 21.09 10.58
CA ASN A 161 -9.30 22.05 9.72
C ASN A 161 -10.66 21.53 9.23
N ILE A 162 -11.48 22.45 8.68
CA ILE A 162 -12.85 22.15 8.27
C ILE A 162 -12.92 21.13 7.13
N VAL A 163 -11.96 21.14 6.19
CA VAL A 163 -11.91 20.20 5.07
C VAL A 163 -11.63 18.79 5.59
N CYS A 164 -10.61 18.63 6.44
CA CYS A 164 -10.23 17.36 7.08
C CYS A 164 -11.42 16.75 7.83
N ARG A 165 -12.06 17.51 8.74
CA ARG A 165 -13.24 17.05 9.49
C ARG A 165 -14.42 16.68 8.57
N THR A 166 -14.62 17.43 7.48
CA THR A 166 -15.70 17.19 6.53
C THR A 166 -15.46 15.92 5.70
N LEU A 167 -14.24 15.69 5.23
CA LEU A 167 -13.87 14.47 4.51
C LEU A 167 -13.96 13.23 5.39
N LEU A 168 -13.53 13.30 6.65
CA LEU A 168 -13.73 12.21 7.63
C LEU A 168 -15.21 11.87 7.81
N ARG A 169 -16.08 12.88 7.91
CA ARG A 169 -17.54 12.67 8.01
C ARG A 169 -18.10 12.01 6.75
N ILE A 170 -17.75 12.52 5.58
CA ILE A 170 -18.24 12.01 4.28
C ILE A 170 -17.81 10.56 4.06
N ASP A 171 -16.54 10.23 4.35
CA ASP A 171 -16.02 8.88 4.12
C ASP A 171 -16.69 7.84 5.02
N ALA A 172 -16.90 8.17 6.30
CA ALA A 172 -17.60 7.32 7.26
C ALA A 172 -19.09 7.15 6.93
N GLU A 173 -19.72 8.18 6.35
CA GLU A 173 -21.12 8.12 5.93
C GLU A 173 -21.29 7.26 4.66
N LEU A 174 -20.46 7.48 3.64
CA LEU A 174 -20.61 6.82 2.34
C LEU A 174 -20.12 5.37 2.35
N LYS A 175 -19.11 5.05 3.18
CA LYS A 175 -18.52 3.69 3.30
C LYS A 175 -18.22 3.05 1.94
N GLN A 176 -17.69 3.87 1.03
CA GLN A 176 -17.36 3.47 -0.33
C GLN A 176 -15.92 2.95 -0.41
N VAL A 177 -15.62 2.22 -1.48
CA VAL A 177 -14.34 1.52 -1.65
C VAL A 177 -13.22 2.49 -1.99
N ALA A 178 -13.47 3.41 -2.94
CA ALA A 178 -12.52 4.43 -3.36
C ALA A 178 -13.06 5.84 -3.02
N PRO A 179 -12.22 6.86 -2.84
CA PRO A 179 -10.79 6.69 -2.60
C PRO A 179 -10.57 6.01 -1.23
N ASN A 180 -9.39 5.42 -1.08
CA ASN A 180 -8.84 5.12 0.23
C ASN A 180 -8.44 6.45 0.90
N LEU A 181 -8.46 6.50 2.23
CA LEU A 181 -8.18 7.71 3.00
C LEU A 181 -7.06 7.43 3.98
N THR A 182 -6.01 8.25 3.94
CA THR A 182 -4.97 8.30 4.96
C THR A 182 -5.07 9.60 5.73
N PHE A 183 -5.13 9.48 7.05
CA PHE A 183 -5.03 10.57 8.01
C PHE A 183 -3.60 10.63 8.54
N MET A 184 -2.90 11.72 8.26
CA MET A 184 -1.60 12.03 8.81
C MET A 184 -1.78 12.42 10.28
N TYR A 185 -1.09 11.75 11.19
CA TYR A 185 -1.12 12.03 12.62
C TYR A 185 0.21 12.59 13.08
N ASP A 186 0.18 13.77 13.69
CA ASP A 186 1.31 14.35 14.40
C ASP A 186 0.90 14.68 15.85
N PRO A 187 1.48 14.03 16.86
CA PRO A 187 1.13 14.27 18.26
C PRO A 187 1.38 15.72 18.72
N ALA A 188 2.19 16.51 18.00
CA ALA A 188 2.47 17.90 18.35
C ALA A 188 1.37 18.87 17.89
N VAL A 189 0.62 18.55 16.83
CA VAL A 189 -0.36 19.47 16.23
C VAL A 189 -1.76 18.88 16.05
N THR A 190 -1.89 17.55 16.01
CA THR A 190 -3.18 16.88 15.90
C THR A 190 -3.87 16.82 17.27
N PRO A 191 -5.05 17.44 17.47
CA PRO A 191 -5.77 17.32 18.72
C PRO A 191 -6.32 15.90 18.89
N ASP A 192 -6.34 15.42 20.14
CA ASP A 192 -6.84 14.07 20.47
C ASP A 192 -8.29 13.85 19.98
N GLU A 193 -9.12 14.89 19.97
CA GLU A 193 -10.50 14.82 19.44
C GLU A 193 -10.52 14.42 17.96
N LEU A 194 -9.61 14.97 17.14
CA LEU A 194 -9.55 14.65 15.71
C LEU A 194 -9.09 13.20 15.48
N LEU A 195 -8.10 12.74 16.25
CA LEU A 195 -7.68 11.34 16.20
C LEU A 195 -8.79 10.40 16.71
N GLN A 196 -9.59 10.80 17.70
CA GLN A 196 -10.76 10.02 18.16
C GLN A 196 -11.82 9.89 17.06
N ILE A 197 -12.06 10.93 16.26
CA ILE A 197 -12.94 10.86 15.08
C ILE A 197 -12.41 9.82 14.09
N ALA A 198 -11.11 9.89 13.75
CA ALA A 198 -10.48 8.92 12.84
C ALA A 198 -10.58 7.48 13.37
N ALA A 199 -10.29 7.26 14.65
CA ALA A 199 -10.41 5.95 15.29
C ALA A 199 -11.85 5.43 15.31
N THR A 200 -12.82 6.30 15.59
CA THR A 200 -14.25 5.98 15.55
C THR A 200 -14.69 5.59 14.15
N ASN A 201 -14.22 6.30 13.12
CA ASN A 201 -14.49 5.97 11.73
C ASN A 201 -13.93 4.59 11.37
N ILE A 202 -12.73 4.23 11.83
CA ILE A 202 -12.17 2.89 11.63
C ILE A 202 -13.12 1.83 12.20
N CYS A 203 -13.70 2.05 13.38
CA CYS A 203 -14.69 1.13 13.94
C CYS A 203 -15.92 0.96 13.02
N GLN A 204 -16.34 2.00 12.31
CA GLN A 204 -17.57 2.03 11.52
C GLN A 204 -17.42 1.61 10.05
N CYS A 205 -16.24 1.84 9.46
CA CYS A 205 -15.99 1.61 8.04
C CYS A 205 -14.56 1.18 7.69
N SER A 206 -13.73 0.81 8.67
CA SER A 206 -12.35 0.34 8.47
C SER A 206 -11.41 1.38 7.80
N LYS A 207 -11.83 2.66 7.78
CA LYS A 207 -11.09 3.84 7.28
C LYS A 207 -11.18 5.00 8.30
N PRO A 208 -10.20 5.92 8.35
CA PRO A 208 -9.01 6.00 7.50
C PRO A 208 -7.90 5.04 7.91
N HIS A 209 -6.84 5.00 7.11
CA HIS A 209 -5.51 4.57 7.55
C HIS A 209 -4.85 5.71 8.32
N ILE A 210 -4.06 5.45 9.37
CA ILE A 210 -3.44 6.50 10.17
C ILE A 210 -1.92 6.44 10.01
N ALA A 211 -1.33 7.45 9.37
CA ALA A 211 0.10 7.53 9.11
C ALA A 211 0.81 8.38 10.17
N ASN A 212 1.94 7.90 10.68
CA ASN A 212 2.79 8.62 11.62
C ASN A 212 3.55 9.73 10.89
N TYR A 213 3.00 10.94 10.90
CA TYR A 213 3.49 12.05 10.09
C TYR A 213 4.96 12.39 10.41
N PRO A 214 5.40 12.55 11.67
CA PRO A 214 6.80 12.84 11.97
C PRO A 214 7.79 11.82 11.40
N LEU A 215 7.49 10.52 11.49
CA LEU A 215 8.37 9.47 10.97
C LEU A 215 8.49 9.53 9.45
N HIS A 216 7.38 9.75 8.74
CA HIS A 216 7.40 9.88 7.29
C HIS A 216 8.05 11.19 6.85
N ALA A 217 7.64 12.34 7.43
CA ALA A 217 8.20 13.65 7.12
C ALA A 217 9.72 13.68 7.30
N SER A 218 10.26 13.03 8.33
CA SER A 218 11.71 12.94 8.56
C SER A 218 12.50 12.16 7.50
N ALA A 219 11.81 11.30 6.73
CA ALA A 219 12.43 10.48 5.70
C ALA A 219 12.47 11.15 4.31
N PHE A 220 11.74 12.24 4.12
CA PHE A 220 11.65 12.97 2.86
C PHE A 220 12.12 14.42 3.05
N ASP A 221 12.34 15.13 1.94
CA ASP A 221 12.75 16.53 2.00
C ASP A 221 11.56 17.47 2.27
N LYS A 222 11.83 18.78 2.33
CA LYS A 222 10.83 19.81 2.61
C LYS A 222 9.76 19.95 1.53
N ARG A 223 9.97 19.42 0.32
CA ARG A 223 8.94 19.39 -0.73
C ARG A 223 7.88 18.33 -0.42
N GLY A 224 8.16 17.43 0.52
CA GLY A 224 7.18 16.57 1.15
C GLY A 224 7.01 15.21 0.47
N PHE A 225 6.00 14.49 0.93
CA PHE A 225 5.66 13.13 0.53
C PHE A 225 4.15 12.96 0.45
N GLY A 226 3.70 11.87 -0.15
CA GLY A 226 2.32 11.41 -0.05
C GLY A 226 2.25 9.91 0.24
N ILE A 227 1.12 9.47 0.78
CA ILE A 227 0.78 8.07 1.03
C ILE A 227 -0.18 7.61 -0.07
N VAL A 228 0.23 6.58 -0.83
CA VAL A 228 -0.50 6.11 -2.02
C VAL A 228 -0.77 4.62 -2.01
N SER A 229 -1.84 4.18 -2.68
CA SER A 229 -2.15 2.76 -2.88
C SER A 229 -2.12 1.97 -1.56
N CYS A 230 -1.37 0.88 -1.49
CA CYS A 230 -1.13 0.04 -0.30
C CYS A 230 -0.23 0.70 0.77
N TYR A 231 -0.45 2.00 1.02
CA TYR A 231 0.28 2.80 2.01
C TYR A 231 1.77 2.93 1.70
N ASN A 232 2.06 3.30 0.45
CA ASN A 232 3.43 3.58 0.03
C ASN A 232 3.71 5.05 0.29
N ALA A 233 4.77 5.34 1.04
CA ALA A 233 5.27 6.70 1.23
C ALA A 233 6.27 7.03 0.12
N LEU A 234 5.96 8.06 -0.67
CA LEU A 234 6.75 8.45 -1.84
C LEU A 234 6.93 9.98 -1.91
N PRO A 235 8.01 10.47 -2.54
CA PRO A 235 8.23 11.90 -2.69
C PRO A 235 7.08 12.59 -3.44
N LEU A 236 6.58 13.70 -2.89
CA LEU A 236 5.61 14.55 -3.58
C LEU A 236 6.25 15.21 -4.80
N ALA A 237 5.47 15.51 -5.83
CA ALA A 237 5.93 15.96 -7.15
C ALA A 237 6.91 14.97 -7.80
N GLY A 238 6.72 13.70 -7.53
CA GLY A 238 7.58 12.61 -7.96
C GLY A 238 6.77 11.33 -8.04
N GLY A 239 7.33 10.24 -7.53
CA GLY A 239 6.62 8.97 -7.51
C GLY A 239 7.52 7.76 -7.36
N ALA A 240 7.06 6.65 -7.92
CA ALA A 240 7.83 5.42 -7.99
C ALA A 240 7.95 4.94 -9.44
N ASN A 241 9.18 4.70 -9.89
CA ASN A 241 9.45 4.16 -11.22
C ASN A 241 8.81 2.79 -11.38
N THR A 242 9.18 1.89 -10.47
CA THR A 242 8.83 0.47 -10.50
C THR A 242 8.80 -0.07 -9.08
N LEU A 243 8.11 -1.20 -8.88
CA LEU A 243 8.25 -2.04 -7.69
C LEU A 243 8.71 -3.42 -8.14
N VAL A 244 9.91 -3.79 -7.72
CA VAL A 244 10.39 -5.17 -7.81
C VAL A 244 10.41 -5.74 -6.41
N ARG A 245 9.89 -6.95 -6.21
CA ARG A 245 9.85 -7.59 -4.90
C ARG A 245 10.60 -8.91 -4.84
N LEU A 246 11.25 -9.13 -3.71
CA LEU A 246 11.98 -10.34 -3.37
C LEU A 246 11.15 -11.26 -2.47
N ASN A 247 11.05 -12.53 -2.85
CA ASN A 247 10.39 -13.58 -2.07
C ASN A 247 11.35 -14.18 -1.04
N LEU A 248 11.27 -13.74 0.21
CA LEU A 248 12.20 -14.16 1.26
C LEU A 248 12.10 -15.66 1.58
N LYS A 249 10.94 -16.29 1.36
CA LYS A 249 10.77 -17.74 1.50
C LYS A 249 11.68 -18.48 0.53
N GLU A 250 11.64 -18.13 -0.75
CA GLU A 250 12.46 -18.79 -1.78
C GLU A 250 13.95 -18.51 -1.60
N VAL A 251 14.30 -17.31 -1.14
CA VAL A 251 15.69 -16.99 -0.76
C VAL A 251 16.14 -17.88 0.41
N ALA A 252 15.32 -18.02 1.45
CA ALA A 252 15.66 -18.85 2.61
C ALA A 252 15.80 -20.34 2.26
N LEU A 253 14.96 -20.88 1.36
CA LEU A 253 15.04 -22.26 0.90
C LEU A 253 16.37 -22.60 0.19
N LYS A 254 17.06 -21.59 -0.35
CA LYS A 254 18.34 -21.74 -1.04
C LYS A 254 19.55 -21.62 -0.09
N ALA A 255 19.33 -21.31 1.19
CA ALA A 255 20.37 -21.23 2.19
C ALA A 255 20.59 -22.58 2.90
N THR A 256 21.85 -22.85 3.23
CA THR A 256 22.27 -24.07 3.96
C THR A 256 22.41 -23.84 5.46
N SER A 257 22.54 -22.58 5.88
CA SER A 257 22.58 -22.15 7.29
C SER A 257 22.14 -20.68 7.40
N ILE A 258 21.92 -20.20 8.62
CA ILE A 258 21.65 -18.77 8.85
C ILE A 258 22.82 -17.89 8.39
N ASN A 259 24.07 -18.31 8.59
CA ASN A 259 25.23 -17.54 8.14
C ASN A 259 25.28 -17.49 6.61
N ASP A 260 25.08 -18.63 5.94
CA ASP A 260 25.01 -18.70 4.47
C ASP A 260 23.91 -17.81 3.88
N PHE A 261 22.75 -17.73 4.56
CA PHE A 261 21.69 -16.80 4.19
C PHE A 261 22.16 -15.35 4.18
N PHE A 262 22.77 -14.88 5.27
CA PHE A 262 23.18 -13.47 5.41
C PHE A 262 24.42 -13.11 4.61
N GLU A 263 25.40 -14.00 4.50
CA GLU A 263 26.70 -13.71 3.90
C GLU A 263 26.72 -13.90 2.38
N ARG A 264 25.84 -14.76 1.83
CA ARG A 264 25.88 -15.14 0.42
C ARG A 264 24.53 -15.07 -0.28
N ILE A 265 23.52 -15.77 0.23
CA ILE A 265 22.27 -15.99 -0.51
C ILE A 265 21.42 -14.71 -0.60
N LEU A 266 21.18 -14.03 0.53
CA LEU A 266 20.40 -12.79 0.54
C LEU A 266 21.10 -11.69 -0.28
N PRO A 267 22.41 -11.39 -0.11
CA PRO A 267 23.10 -10.39 -0.93
C PRO A 267 23.04 -10.70 -2.44
N TYR A 268 23.23 -11.96 -2.84
CA TYR A 268 23.17 -12.37 -4.25
C TYR A 268 21.81 -12.08 -4.88
N TYR A 269 20.71 -12.46 -4.24
CA TYR A 269 19.38 -12.18 -4.80
C TYR A 269 18.98 -10.71 -4.70
N CYS A 270 19.53 -9.96 -3.73
CA CYS A 270 19.40 -8.51 -3.71
C CYS A 270 20.10 -7.87 -4.94
N SER A 271 21.30 -8.30 -5.31
CA SER A 271 21.99 -7.73 -6.49
C SER A 271 21.23 -7.97 -7.78
N LEU A 272 20.64 -9.16 -7.96
CA LEU A 272 19.78 -9.45 -9.12
C LEU A 272 18.50 -8.59 -9.11
N THR A 273 17.94 -8.33 -7.93
CA THR A 273 16.77 -7.44 -7.78
C THR A 273 17.12 -6.01 -8.19
N PHE A 274 18.32 -5.51 -7.83
CA PHE A 274 18.81 -4.21 -8.26
C PHE A 274 19.06 -4.12 -9.76
N GLU A 275 19.61 -5.17 -10.38
CA GLU A 275 19.78 -5.23 -11.83
C GLU A 275 18.43 -5.05 -12.55
N LEU A 276 17.38 -5.74 -12.08
CA LEU A 276 16.03 -5.59 -12.64
C LEU A 276 15.45 -4.19 -12.41
N ILE A 277 15.64 -3.62 -11.22
CA ILE A 277 15.23 -2.24 -10.90
C ILE A 277 15.90 -1.24 -11.86
N GLU A 278 17.21 -1.38 -12.09
CA GLU A 278 17.97 -0.50 -12.99
C GLU A 278 17.49 -0.63 -14.43
N ALA A 279 17.34 -1.85 -14.95
CA ALA A 279 16.87 -2.07 -16.33
C ALA A 279 15.48 -1.44 -16.56
N ARG A 280 14.55 -1.66 -15.62
CA ARG A 280 13.18 -1.12 -15.72
C ARG A 280 13.14 0.40 -15.59
N SER A 281 13.91 0.96 -14.66
CA SER A 281 13.99 2.41 -14.48
C SER A 281 14.68 3.07 -15.66
N ALA A 282 15.79 2.53 -16.17
CA ALA A 282 16.49 3.07 -17.32
C ALA A 282 15.58 3.15 -18.55
N PHE A 283 14.80 2.10 -18.84
CA PHE A 283 13.85 2.15 -19.95
C PHE A 283 12.80 3.27 -19.80
N LEU A 284 12.20 3.37 -18.61
CA LEU A 284 11.19 4.39 -18.32
C LEU A 284 11.78 5.80 -18.54
N HIS A 285 13.00 6.05 -18.07
CA HIS A 285 13.63 7.36 -18.14
C HIS A 285 14.21 7.70 -19.52
N GLN A 286 14.74 6.72 -20.25
CA GLN A 286 15.53 6.96 -21.46
C GLN A 286 14.76 6.70 -22.75
N GLU A 287 13.83 5.75 -22.75
CA GLU A 287 13.22 5.22 -23.98
C GLU A 287 11.70 5.39 -24.03
N SER A 288 11.02 5.44 -22.87
CA SER A 288 9.55 5.50 -22.86
C SER A 288 8.95 6.86 -23.19
N HIS A 289 9.75 7.93 -23.09
CA HIS A 289 9.30 9.32 -23.23
C HIS A 289 8.26 9.79 -22.20
N PHE A 290 8.06 9.07 -21.09
CA PHE A 290 7.13 9.50 -20.03
C PHE A 290 7.50 10.88 -19.45
N PHE A 291 8.80 11.15 -19.25
CA PHE A 291 9.27 12.41 -18.69
C PHE A 291 9.29 13.58 -19.70
N ASP A 292 8.92 13.34 -20.96
CA ASP A 292 8.64 14.41 -21.94
C ASP A 292 7.20 14.96 -21.83
N SER A 293 6.40 14.40 -20.90
CA SER A 293 5.00 14.75 -20.70
C SER A 293 4.78 16.18 -20.19
N PHE A 294 3.56 16.68 -20.37
CA PHE A 294 3.19 18.01 -19.88
C PHE A 294 3.30 18.12 -18.36
N LEU A 295 3.15 17.01 -17.61
CA LEU A 295 3.31 16.98 -16.15
C LEU A 295 4.72 17.46 -15.73
N VAL A 296 5.75 17.12 -16.50
CA VAL A 296 7.13 17.59 -16.27
C VAL A 296 7.29 19.03 -16.76
N LYS A 297 6.80 19.33 -17.98
CA LYS A 297 6.92 20.68 -18.58
C LYS A 297 6.26 21.77 -17.72
N GLU A 298 5.11 21.45 -17.12
CA GLU A 298 4.37 22.32 -16.20
C GLU A 298 4.86 22.21 -14.74
N GLN A 299 5.92 21.44 -14.48
CA GLN A 299 6.57 21.27 -13.17
C GLN A 299 5.65 20.71 -12.08
N LEU A 300 4.63 19.96 -12.48
CA LEU A 300 3.75 19.22 -11.55
C LEU A 300 4.45 17.99 -10.98
N ILE A 301 5.38 17.43 -11.75
CA ILE A 301 6.32 16.38 -11.31
C ILE A 301 7.74 16.74 -11.74
N ASP A 302 8.70 16.15 -11.04
CA ASP A 302 10.14 16.28 -11.29
C ASP A 302 10.74 14.89 -11.41
N GLU A 303 11.42 14.63 -12.52
CA GLU A 303 12.04 13.34 -12.82
C GLU A 303 13.00 12.87 -11.71
N SER A 304 13.74 13.79 -11.09
CA SER A 304 14.70 13.48 -10.02
C SER A 304 14.04 13.03 -8.70
N ARG A 305 12.71 13.15 -8.60
CA ARG A 305 11.92 12.82 -7.41
C ARG A 305 11.26 11.45 -7.47
N PHE A 306 11.54 10.66 -8.50
CA PHE A 306 11.07 9.29 -8.55
C PHE A 306 12.04 8.35 -7.85
N ALA A 307 11.49 7.37 -7.11
CA ALA A 307 12.26 6.36 -6.43
C ALA A 307 11.75 4.95 -6.77
N PRO A 308 12.58 4.03 -7.27
CA PRO A 308 12.16 2.65 -7.37
C PRO A 308 11.99 2.05 -5.98
N MET A 309 10.99 1.18 -5.83
CA MET A 309 10.73 0.49 -4.57
C MET A 309 11.35 -0.91 -4.62
N PHE A 310 12.17 -1.21 -3.62
CA PHE A 310 12.69 -2.54 -3.36
C PHE A 310 11.73 -3.24 -2.39
N GLY A 311 10.84 -4.07 -2.92
CA GLY A 311 9.84 -4.81 -2.15
C GLY A 311 10.39 -6.10 -1.54
N ILE A 312 9.83 -6.52 -0.41
CA ILE A 312 9.97 -7.89 0.11
C ILE A 312 8.61 -8.46 0.54
N TYR A 313 8.53 -9.78 0.60
CA TYR A 313 7.45 -10.53 1.25
C TYR A 313 7.94 -11.92 1.70
N GLY A 314 7.15 -12.62 2.51
CA GLY A 314 7.49 -13.96 3.00
C GLY A 314 8.43 -13.98 4.20
N MET A 315 8.43 -12.93 5.03
CA MET A 315 9.30 -12.85 6.22
C MET A 315 9.03 -14.01 7.20
N ALA A 316 7.75 -14.30 7.47
CA ALA A 316 7.38 -15.33 8.43
C ALA A 316 7.91 -16.71 8.00
N GLU A 317 7.74 -17.06 6.71
CA GLU A 317 8.24 -18.32 6.18
C GLU A 317 9.77 -18.36 6.17
N ALA A 318 10.44 -17.26 5.78
CA ALA A 318 11.89 -17.17 5.79
C ALA A 318 12.47 -17.41 7.20
N VAL A 319 11.93 -16.75 8.22
CA VAL A 319 12.35 -16.94 9.62
C VAL A 319 12.16 -18.39 10.05
N ASN A 320 10.99 -18.98 9.78
CA ASN A 320 10.70 -20.35 10.20
C ASN A 320 11.62 -21.37 9.51
N ILE A 321 11.89 -21.21 8.20
CA ILE A 321 12.84 -22.04 7.46
C ILE A 321 14.24 -21.94 8.06
N LEU A 322 14.73 -20.72 8.29
CA LEU A 322 16.06 -20.48 8.83
C LEU A 322 16.23 -21.01 10.27
N GLN A 323 15.18 -20.91 11.10
CA GLN A 323 15.19 -21.54 12.42
C GLN A 323 15.21 -23.07 12.36
N ALA A 324 14.53 -23.67 11.38
CA ALA A 324 14.57 -25.12 11.18
C ALA A 324 15.98 -25.63 10.84
N LEU A 325 16.81 -24.81 10.18
CA LEU A 325 18.22 -25.14 9.91
C LEU A 325 19.10 -25.18 11.18
N MET A 326 18.66 -24.58 12.29
CA MET A 326 19.36 -24.64 13.59
C MET A 326 18.94 -25.85 14.43
N THR A 327 17.70 -26.31 14.28
CA THR A 327 17.13 -27.41 15.09
C THR A 327 17.51 -28.81 14.60
N SER A 328 18.23 -28.92 13.48
CA SER A 328 18.92 -30.14 13.04
C SER A 328 20.15 -30.49 13.90
N GLU A 329 20.67 -29.56 14.72
CA GLU A 329 21.86 -29.81 15.55
C GLU A 329 21.59 -30.06 17.04
N THR A 330 20.48 -29.60 17.63
CA THR A 330 20.16 -29.92 19.04
C THR A 330 18.66 -29.74 19.38
N ASN A 331 18.06 -30.77 19.99
CA ASN A 331 16.77 -30.80 20.71
C ASN A 331 15.43 -30.77 19.94
N LYS A 332 14.95 -31.98 19.59
CA LYS A 332 13.52 -32.28 19.30
C LYS A 332 12.67 -32.54 20.56
N LEU A 333 12.89 -31.84 21.67
CA LEU A 333 12.21 -32.14 22.95
C LEU A 333 11.81 -30.88 23.71
N SER A 334 10.64 -30.31 23.37
CA SER A 334 9.68 -29.75 24.33
C SER A 334 8.41 -29.32 23.60
N GLN A 335 7.37 -30.17 23.59
CA GLN A 335 6.02 -29.76 23.21
C GLN A 335 5.44 -28.93 24.36
N SER A 336 5.58 -27.61 24.28
CA SER A 336 4.72 -26.70 25.01
C SER A 336 3.51 -26.37 24.12
N ASN A 337 2.32 -26.27 24.70
CA ASN A 337 1.09 -25.86 23.99
C ASN A 337 1.09 -24.37 23.54
N LYS A 338 2.23 -23.69 23.55
CA LYS A 338 2.35 -22.30 23.10
C LYS A 338 2.68 -22.27 21.60
N PRO A 339 2.06 -21.37 20.81
CA PRO A 339 2.49 -21.11 19.44
C PRO A 339 4.01 -20.81 19.41
N THR A 340 4.74 -21.43 18.49
CA THR A 340 6.18 -21.22 18.28
C THR A 340 6.41 -20.61 16.90
N GLY A 341 7.49 -19.86 16.72
CA GLY A 341 7.85 -19.23 15.44
C GLY A 341 7.57 -17.71 15.38
N TYR A 342 7.71 -17.15 14.17
CA TYR A 342 7.57 -15.72 13.91
C TYR A 342 6.20 -15.18 14.36
N GLY A 343 6.19 -14.04 15.05
CA GLY A 343 5.00 -13.45 15.65
C GLY A 343 4.70 -13.92 17.08
N HIS A 344 5.37 -14.98 17.56
CA HIS A 344 5.09 -15.58 18.86
C HIS A 344 6.32 -15.75 19.76
N SER A 345 7.47 -16.07 19.18
CA SER A 345 8.73 -16.25 19.89
C SER A 345 9.62 -15.01 19.73
N MET A 346 10.22 -14.56 20.84
CA MET A 346 11.19 -13.47 20.81
C MET A 346 12.36 -13.77 19.87
N ASP A 347 12.92 -14.98 19.93
CA ASP A 347 14.06 -15.36 19.09
C ASP A 347 13.71 -15.36 17.60
N ALA A 348 12.48 -15.77 17.25
CA ALA A 348 12.00 -15.73 15.87
C ALA A 348 11.82 -14.29 15.38
N ASN A 349 11.23 -13.44 16.22
CA ASN A 349 11.06 -12.02 15.91
C ASN A 349 12.42 -11.32 15.74
N GLN A 350 13.39 -11.60 16.63
CA GLN A 350 14.75 -11.06 16.52
C GLN A 350 15.45 -11.48 15.21
N LEU A 351 15.25 -12.72 14.76
CA LEU A 351 15.75 -13.15 13.46
C LEU A 351 15.10 -12.35 12.32
N GLY A 352 13.78 -12.13 12.36
CA GLY A 352 13.07 -11.29 11.40
C GLY A 352 13.58 -9.84 11.37
N TYR A 353 13.84 -9.24 12.54
CA TYR A 353 14.43 -7.91 12.65
C TYR A 353 15.82 -7.85 12.04
N ARG A 354 16.64 -8.89 12.26
CA ARG A 354 17.98 -9.00 11.66
C ARG A 354 17.91 -9.08 10.13
N ILE A 355 16.93 -9.80 9.57
CA ILE A 355 16.70 -9.83 8.11
C ILE A 355 16.34 -8.43 7.60
N SER A 356 15.44 -7.72 8.30
CA SER A 356 15.02 -6.36 7.90
C SER A 356 16.16 -5.36 7.96
N ALA A 357 17.00 -5.42 9.00
CA ALA A 357 18.18 -4.58 9.13
C ALA A 357 19.22 -4.86 8.02
N ALA A 358 19.42 -6.12 7.66
CA ALA A 358 20.32 -6.50 6.57
C ALA A 358 19.81 -5.96 5.21
N LEU A 359 18.52 -6.12 4.94
CA LEU A 359 17.87 -5.55 3.75
C LEU A 359 17.99 -4.03 3.71
N ASP A 360 17.71 -3.33 4.81
CA ASP A 360 17.85 -1.87 4.90
C ASP A 360 19.28 -1.41 4.63
N THR A 361 20.27 -2.11 5.20
CA THR A 361 21.69 -1.84 4.97
C THR A 361 22.04 -1.99 3.50
N ILE A 362 21.66 -3.11 2.88
CA ILE A 362 21.90 -3.37 1.46
C ILE A 362 21.24 -2.25 0.62
N VAL A 363 19.95 -1.99 0.82
CA VAL A 363 19.20 -1.02 0.01
C VAL A 363 19.74 0.40 0.14
N LYS A 364 20.09 0.85 1.35
CA LYS A 364 20.68 2.18 1.56
C LYS A 364 22.10 2.30 1.01
N SER A 365 22.84 1.20 0.91
CA SER A 365 24.23 1.19 0.45
C SER A 365 24.37 1.03 -1.07
N THR A 366 23.40 0.40 -1.74
CA THR A 366 23.41 0.20 -3.20
C THR A 366 22.92 1.45 -3.94
N PRO A 367 23.72 2.04 -4.85
CA PRO A 367 23.28 3.15 -5.69
C PRO A 367 22.25 2.68 -6.73
N VAL A 368 21.34 3.58 -7.11
CA VAL A 368 20.40 3.38 -8.21
C VAL A 368 20.35 4.65 -9.06
N THR A 369 20.63 4.51 -10.36
CA THR A 369 20.82 5.62 -11.30
C THR A 369 19.66 6.60 -11.31
N TYR A 370 18.44 6.06 -11.40
CA TYR A 370 17.19 6.83 -11.45
C TYR A 370 16.43 6.75 -10.12
N GLY A 371 17.14 6.74 -9.00
CA GLY A 371 16.54 6.75 -7.66
C GLY A 371 16.50 8.15 -7.05
N TYR A 372 15.52 8.40 -6.18
CA TYR A 372 15.48 9.60 -5.34
C TYR A 372 16.73 9.62 -4.46
N HIS A 373 17.53 10.69 -4.58
CA HIS A 373 18.88 10.78 -4.01
C HIS A 373 19.82 9.62 -4.41
N GLY A 374 19.61 9.06 -5.60
CA GLY A 374 20.40 7.95 -6.15
C GLY A 374 20.15 6.62 -5.44
N ARG A 375 18.96 6.41 -4.83
CA ARG A 375 18.63 5.22 -4.03
C ARG A 375 17.25 4.65 -4.36
N ALA A 376 17.11 3.34 -4.19
CA ALA A 376 15.81 2.70 -4.03
C ALA A 376 15.27 2.87 -2.60
N LEU A 377 13.98 2.69 -2.41
CA LEU A 377 13.33 2.71 -1.11
C LEU A 377 12.85 1.31 -0.71
N LEU A 378 13.23 0.84 0.49
CA LEU A 378 12.80 -0.46 1.00
C LEU A 378 11.32 -0.46 1.37
N HIS A 379 10.59 -1.48 0.91
CA HIS A 379 9.14 -1.60 1.01
C HIS A 379 8.72 -3.01 1.49
N SER A 380 7.80 -3.07 2.47
CA SER A 380 7.19 -4.33 2.90
C SER A 380 5.89 -4.56 2.13
N GLN A 381 5.96 -5.37 1.07
CA GLN A 381 4.88 -5.49 0.09
C GLN A 381 3.65 -6.22 0.67
N GLY A 382 2.48 -5.59 0.51
CA GLY A 382 1.22 -6.00 1.16
C GLY A 382 0.60 -7.33 0.72
N GLY A 383 1.19 -8.03 -0.25
CA GLY A 383 0.74 -9.31 -0.83
C GLY A 383 -0.12 -9.15 -2.09
N ILE A 384 -0.13 -10.17 -2.94
CA ILE A 384 -1.03 -10.31 -4.10
C ILE A 384 -1.65 -11.71 -4.15
N SER A 385 -2.65 -11.92 -5.00
CA SER A 385 -3.39 -13.19 -5.14
C SER A 385 -2.55 -14.39 -5.58
N LEU A 386 -1.33 -14.16 -6.06
CA LEU A 386 -0.39 -15.18 -6.51
C LEU A 386 0.53 -15.71 -5.39
N ASP A 387 0.53 -15.07 -4.22
CA ASP A 387 1.41 -15.41 -3.08
C ASP A 387 0.86 -16.61 -2.30
N LYS A 388 0.75 -17.76 -2.97
CA LYS A 388 0.24 -19.01 -2.38
C LYS A 388 1.19 -19.50 -1.30
N ASP A 389 0.66 -19.75 -0.11
CA ASP A 389 1.41 -20.24 1.06
C ASP A 389 2.62 -19.34 1.43
N VAL A 390 2.51 -18.03 1.20
CA VAL A 390 3.51 -17.03 1.59
C VAL A 390 2.82 -15.86 2.28
N THR A 391 3.34 -15.46 3.44
CA THR A 391 2.78 -14.37 4.22
C THR A 391 3.21 -13.01 3.63
N PRO A 392 2.30 -12.05 3.47
CA PRO A 392 2.66 -10.75 2.93
C PRO A 392 3.65 -9.95 3.76
N GLY A 393 4.62 -9.32 3.09
CA GLY A 393 5.56 -8.40 3.70
C GLY A 393 6.27 -9.00 4.92
N VAL A 394 6.17 -8.28 6.03
CA VAL A 394 6.61 -8.72 7.35
C VAL A 394 5.47 -9.12 8.30
N ARG A 395 4.26 -9.35 7.79
CA ARG A 395 3.09 -9.64 8.64
C ARG A 395 3.20 -10.99 9.33
N ILE A 396 2.41 -11.17 10.38
CA ILE A 396 2.20 -12.48 11.00
C ILE A 396 1.24 -13.30 10.12
N PRO A 397 1.44 -14.63 9.94
CA PRO A 397 0.58 -15.44 9.08
C PRO A 397 -0.90 -15.38 9.49
N TYR A 398 -1.78 -15.36 8.49
CA TYR A 398 -3.22 -15.31 8.72
C TYR A 398 -3.71 -16.49 9.54
N GLY A 399 -4.59 -16.23 10.51
CA GLY A 399 -5.14 -17.25 11.39
C GLY A 399 -4.24 -17.62 12.56
N THR A 400 -3.01 -17.10 12.60
CA THR A 400 -2.05 -17.34 13.68
C THR A 400 -1.83 -16.10 14.55
N GLU A 401 -2.44 -14.97 14.24
CA GLU A 401 -2.06 -13.71 14.87
C GLU A 401 -2.30 -13.73 16.41
N PRO A 402 -1.33 -13.28 17.24
CA PRO A 402 -1.51 -13.17 18.68
C PRO A 402 -2.51 -12.05 19.02
N ASN A 403 -2.78 -11.83 20.32
CA ASN A 403 -3.62 -10.70 20.73
C ASN A 403 -3.08 -9.35 20.17
N PRO A 404 -3.92 -8.32 19.99
CA PRO A 404 -3.54 -7.10 19.28
C PRO A 404 -2.30 -6.39 19.84
N ILE A 405 -2.10 -6.42 21.17
CA ILE A 405 -0.93 -5.80 21.81
C ILE A 405 0.34 -6.56 21.47
N ALA A 406 0.35 -7.89 21.64
CA ALA A 406 1.48 -8.73 21.30
C ALA A 406 1.80 -8.69 19.80
N HIS A 407 0.77 -8.54 18.96
CA HIS A 407 0.93 -8.35 17.52
C HIS A 407 1.70 -7.07 17.20
N ILE A 408 1.27 -5.93 17.78
CA ILE A 408 1.96 -4.64 17.62
C ILE A 408 3.41 -4.77 18.09
N GLN A 409 3.65 -5.34 19.27
CA GLN A 409 5.00 -5.51 19.81
C GLN A 409 5.89 -6.37 18.92
N ALA A 410 5.35 -7.44 18.33
CA ALA A 410 6.09 -8.31 17.43
C ALA A 410 6.48 -7.60 16.11
N LEU A 411 5.72 -6.62 15.65
CA LEU A 411 5.96 -5.96 14.36
C LEU A 411 6.65 -4.60 14.47
N ALA A 412 6.54 -3.90 15.60
CA ALA A 412 6.98 -2.50 15.75
C ALA A 412 8.41 -2.26 15.28
N GLN A 413 9.35 -3.14 15.66
CA GLN A 413 10.75 -2.97 15.32
C GLN A 413 11.03 -3.05 13.81
N HIS A 414 10.19 -3.74 13.02
CA HIS A 414 10.33 -3.74 11.55
C HIS A 414 10.12 -2.34 10.95
N HIS A 415 9.19 -1.54 11.52
CA HIS A 415 8.72 -0.31 10.88
C HIS A 415 9.82 0.72 10.60
N GLN A 416 10.88 0.76 11.41
CA GLN A 416 11.98 1.70 11.22
C GLN A 416 12.68 1.56 9.85
N TYR A 417 12.72 0.34 9.29
CA TYR A 417 13.50 0.00 8.09
C TYR A 417 12.77 0.31 6.77
N TYR A 418 11.45 0.18 6.73
CA TYR A 418 10.68 0.20 5.48
C TYR A 418 10.19 1.61 5.12
N THR A 419 11.11 2.43 4.60
CA THR A 419 10.85 3.85 4.29
C THR A 419 9.79 4.05 3.21
N ALA A 420 9.74 3.19 2.17
CA ALA A 420 8.72 3.30 1.12
C ALA A 420 7.34 2.78 1.54
N GLY A 421 7.19 2.22 2.74
CA GLY A 421 5.92 1.77 3.26
C GLY A 421 5.98 0.38 3.88
N ILE A 422 5.25 0.23 4.96
CA ILE A 422 5.04 -1.01 5.71
C ILE A 422 3.69 -0.89 6.40
N SER A 423 2.82 -1.83 6.11
CA SER A 423 1.49 -1.87 6.71
C SER A 423 1.17 -3.23 7.29
N ASP A 424 0.47 -3.18 8.40
CA ASP A 424 -0.24 -4.32 8.95
C ASP A 424 -1.71 -3.96 9.15
N ILE A 425 -2.56 -4.99 9.19
CA ILE A 425 -4.00 -4.87 9.30
C ILE A 425 -4.43 -5.64 10.54
N LEU A 426 -4.79 -4.93 11.59
CA LEU A 426 -5.34 -5.52 12.79
C LEU A 426 -6.81 -5.90 12.55
N THR A 427 -7.16 -7.18 12.67
CA THR A 427 -8.56 -7.59 12.71
C THR A 427 -9.07 -7.56 14.14
N ILE A 428 -10.01 -6.66 14.41
CA ILE A 428 -10.59 -6.40 15.72
C ILE A 428 -12.04 -6.90 15.76
N ASP A 429 -12.43 -7.42 16.91
CA ASP A 429 -13.80 -7.85 17.19
C ASP A 429 -14.81 -6.69 17.17
N GLU A 430 -16.08 -6.99 16.89
CA GLU A 430 -17.13 -5.97 16.74
C GLU A 430 -17.46 -5.19 18.01
N THR A 431 -17.15 -5.75 19.19
CA THR A 431 -17.33 -5.07 20.48
C THR A 431 -16.64 -3.71 20.55
N VAL A 432 -15.59 -3.47 19.75
CA VAL A 432 -14.91 -2.18 19.67
C VAL A 432 -15.83 -1.04 19.21
N LYS A 433 -16.93 -1.34 18.50
CA LYS A 433 -17.93 -0.34 18.11
C LYS A 433 -18.63 0.30 19.32
N SER A 434 -18.76 -0.45 20.41
CA SER A 434 -19.32 0.03 21.69
C SER A 434 -18.26 0.71 22.55
N ASN A 435 -16.97 0.58 22.22
CA ASN A 435 -15.87 1.24 22.89
C ASN A 435 -14.80 1.74 21.90
N PRO A 436 -15.09 2.78 21.08
CA PRO A 436 -14.12 3.34 20.13
C PRO A 436 -12.86 3.90 20.81
N GLN A 437 -12.95 4.24 22.10
CA GLN A 437 -11.79 4.65 22.89
C GLN A 437 -10.70 3.58 22.93
N ALA A 438 -11.05 2.29 22.91
CA ALA A 438 -10.06 1.21 22.83
C ALA A 438 -9.28 1.23 21.51
N MET A 439 -9.96 1.50 20.38
CA MET A 439 -9.29 1.67 19.08
C MET A 439 -8.37 2.89 19.07
N PHE A 440 -8.83 4.01 19.63
CA PHE A 440 -8.03 5.23 19.78
C PHE A 440 -6.74 4.98 20.58
N GLN A 441 -6.85 4.34 21.75
CA GLN A 441 -5.69 4.02 22.60
C GLN A 441 -4.73 3.04 21.92
N LEU A 442 -5.26 2.00 21.27
CA LEU A 442 -4.45 1.04 20.53
C LEU A 442 -3.68 1.71 19.38
N CYS A 443 -4.34 2.60 18.64
CA CYS A 443 -3.72 3.40 17.58
C CYS A 443 -2.59 4.28 18.14
N LYS A 444 -2.89 5.10 19.15
CA LYS A 444 -1.93 6.02 19.75
C LYS A 444 -0.69 5.28 20.27
N ALA A 445 -0.89 4.17 20.99
CA ALA A 445 0.20 3.35 21.50
C ALA A 445 1.02 2.68 20.38
N ALA A 446 0.38 2.20 19.31
CA ALA A 446 1.11 1.62 18.17
C ALA A 446 2.04 2.64 17.51
N LEU A 447 1.53 3.86 17.26
CA LEU A 447 2.30 4.94 16.65
C LEU A 447 3.45 5.41 17.55
N GLU A 448 3.22 5.49 18.87
CA GLU A 448 4.26 5.79 19.87
C GLU A 448 5.35 4.71 19.92
N LEU A 449 4.99 3.43 19.74
CA LEU A 449 5.93 2.33 19.62
C LEU A 449 6.74 2.32 18.30
N GLY A 450 6.47 3.26 17.39
CA GLY A 450 7.21 3.42 16.14
C GLY A 450 6.55 2.78 14.92
N PHE A 451 5.26 2.41 15.00
CA PHE A 451 4.51 2.11 13.78
C PHE A 451 4.53 3.36 12.89
N ARG A 452 4.99 3.18 11.65
CA ARG A 452 4.82 4.19 10.59
C ARG A 452 3.36 4.42 10.26
N GLU A 453 2.53 3.41 10.50
CA GLU A 453 1.21 3.29 9.92
C GLU A 453 0.34 2.38 10.77
N PHE A 454 -0.88 2.81 11.10
CA PHE A 454 -1.86 2.05 11.86
C PHE A 454 -3.11 1.81 11.02
N THR A 455 -3.54 0.55 11.01
CA THR A 455 -4.76 0.12 10.31
C THR A 455 -5.48 -0.97 11.07
N ALA A 456 -6.81 -0.92 11.06
CA ALA A 456 -7.63 -2.02 11.54
C ALA A 456 -8.85 -2.28 10.64
N ASN A 457 -9.25 -3.55 10.60
CA ASN A 457 -10.56 -4.00 10.15
C ASN A 457 -11.40 -4.36 11.37
N VAL A 458 -12.70 -4.06 11.34
CA VAL A 458 -13.65 -4.64 12.29
C VAL A 458 -14.39 -5.79 11.61
N ALA A 459 -14.41 -6.96 12.25
CA ALA A 459 -14.86 -8.21 11.63
C ALA A 459 -16.30 -8.17 11.06
N SER A 460 -17.20 -7.39 11.67
CA SER A 460 -18.57 -7.22 11.22
C SER A 460 -18.76 -6.15 10.13
N ASN A 461 -17.70 -5.46 9.70
CA ASN A 461 -17.80 -4.51 8.59
C ASN A 461 -17.81 -5.24 7.24
N ASP A 462 -18.72 -4.83 6.36
CA ASP A 462 -18.73 -5.29 4.96
C ASP A 462 -17.51 -4.72 4.19
N LEU A 463 -17.20 -3.44 4.42
CA LEU A 463 -16.04 -2.78 3.87
C LEU A 463 -14.79 -3.16 4.67
N MET A 464 -13.85 -3.83 4.00
CA MET A 464 -12.63 -4.36 4.62
C MET A 464 -11.39 -4.13 3.76
N ARG A 465 -10.24 -4.11 4.43
CA ARG A 465 -8.91 -4.09 3.81
C ARG A 465 -8.41 -5.51 3.60
N VAL A 466 -7.83 -5.77 2.43
CA VAL A 466 -7.30 -7.10 2.06
C VAL A 466 -5.79 -7.16 2.25
N THR A 467 -5.04 -6.69 1.26
CA THR A 467 -3.57 -6.64 1.26
C THR A 467 -3.04 -5.22 1.35
N GLY A 468 -3.88 -4.24 1.04
CA GLY A 468 -3.57 -2.82 1.13
C GLY A 468 -4.61 -1.91 0.47
N TYR A 469 -5.61 -2.46 -0.22
CA TYR A 469 -6.75 -1.75 -0.78
C TYR A 469 -8.06 -2.21 -0.14
N MET A 470 -9.12 -1.42 -0.33
CA MET A 470 -10.46 -1.68 0.19
C MET A 470 -11.28 -2.56 -0.76
N VAL A 471 -12.11 -3.44 -0.21
CA VAL A 471 -13.15 -4.19 -0.93
C VAL A 471 -14.37 -4.34 -0.03
N LYS A 472 -15.53 -4.63 -0.62
CA LYS A 472 -16.68 -5.13 0.14
C LYS A 472 -16.75 -6.64 0.05
N ARG A 473 -17.10 -7.29 1.17
CA ARG A 473 -17.32 -8.75 1.20
C ARG A 473 -18.49 -9.13 0.32
N SER A 474 -19.57 -8.36 0.39
CA SER A 474 -20.73 -8.49 -0.49
C SER A 474 -20.38 -8.41 -1.97
N ASP A 475 -19.48 -7.50 -2.36
CA ASP A 475 -19.01 -7.38 -3.75
C ASP A 475 -18.19 -8.61 -4.19
N ILE A 476 -17.35 -9.18 -3.30
CA ILE A 476 -16.60 -10.42 -3.58
C ILE A 476 -17.56 -11.60 -3.81
N GLU A 477 -18.57 -11.75 -2.95
CA GLU A 477 -19.57 -12.82 -3.04
C GLU A 477 -20.38 -12.72 -4.34
N ALA A 478 -20.76 -11.52 -4.75
CA ALA A 478 -21.52 -11.27 -5.98
C ALA A 478 -20.67 -11.35 -7.27
N PHE A 479 -19.35 -11.14 -7.17
CA PHE A 479 -18.46 -10.94 -8.33
C PHE A 479 -18.57 -12.05 -9.40
N LYS A 480 -18.60 -13.31 -8.99
CA LYS A 480 -18.65 -14.45 -9.93
C LYS A 480 -19.95 -14.48 -10.75
N GLN A 481 -21.04 -13.94 -10.22
CA GLN A 481 -22.35 -13.94 -10.85
C GLN A 481 -22.58 -12.69 -11.70
N CYS A 482 -22.12 -11.53 -11.21
CA CYS A 482 -22.53 -10.23 -11.76
C CYS A 482 -21.36 -9.38 -12.31
N GLY A 483 -20.11 -9.83 -12.15
CA GLY A 483 -18.95 -8.96 -12.36
C GLY A 483 -18.89 -7.84 -11.32
N SER A 484 -18.09 -6.81 -11.59
CA SER A 484 -18.00 -5.62 -10.75
C SER A 484 -17.63 -4.40 -11.59
N ARG A 485 -18.17 -3.23 -11.20
CA ARG A 485 -17.73 -1.94 -11.74
C ARG A 485 -16.32 -1.57 -11.25
N LEU A 486 -15.90 -2.07 -10.09
CA LEU A 486 -14.60 -1.83 -9.47
C LEU A 486 -13.58 -2.82 -10.03
N ASN A 487 -12.44 -2.30 -10.49
CA ASN A 487 -11.37 -3.14 -11.04
C ASN A 487 -10.77 -4.08 -9.99
N THR A 488 -10.74 -3.64 -8.73
CA THR A 488 -10.09 -4.35 -7.62
C THR A 488 -10.97 -5.42 -6.96
N THR A 489 -12.28 -5.49 -7.24
CA THR A 489 -13.13 -6.58 -6.72
C THR A 489 -12.65 -7.94 -7.21
N GLY A 490 -12.25 -8.04 -8.49
CA GLY A 490 -11.70 -9.27 -9.05
C GLY A 490 -10.42 -9.72 -8.33
N LEU A 491 -9.51 -8.78 -8.04
CA LEU A 491 -8.30 -9.04 -7.25
C LEU A 491 -8.66 -9.53 -5.84
N GLY A 492 -9.66 -8.91 -5.20
CA GLY A 492 -10.13 -9.32 -3.88
C GLY A 492 -10.74 -10.73 -3.87
N ALA A 493 -11.54 -11.05 -4.88
CA ALA A 493 -12.15 -12.37 -5.05
C ALA A 493 -11.10 -13.45 -5.32
N GLU A 494 -10.10 -13.16 -6.16
CA GLU A 494 -8.99 -14.07 -6.43
C GLU A 494 -8.13 -14.28 -5.19
N ALA A 495 -7.77 -13.21 -4.47
CA ALA A 495 -7.01 -13.31 -3.23
C ALA A 495 -7.77 -14.12 -2.16
N ALA A 496 -9.09 -13.92 -2.04
CA ALA A 496 -9.94 -14.69 -1.12
C ALA A 496 -9.95 -16.18 -1.43
N GLN A 497 -9.83 -16.55 -2.71
CA GLN A 497 -9.81 -17.94 -3.17
C GLN A 497 -8.42 -18.58 -3.06
N ASN A 498 -7.37 -17.85 -3.42
CA ASN A 498 -6.03 -18.41 -3.61
C ASN A 498 -5.13 -18.31 -2.37
N THR A 499 -5.53 -17.49 -1.39
CA THR A 499 -4.71 -17.21 -0.20
C THR A 499 -5.53 -17.46 1.08
N GLY A 500 -4.93 -17.18 2.25
CA GLY A 500 -5.60 -17.22 3.54
C GLY A 500 -6.22 -15.90 4.00
N ILE A 501 -6.40 -14.87 3.15
CA ILE A 501 -6.76 -13.51 3.62
C ILE A 501 -8.04 -13.44 4.50
N LEU A 502 -8.99 -14.35 4.30
CA LEU A 502 -10.25 -14.40 5.06
C LEU A 502 -10.12 -15.17 6.40
N GLN A 503 -8.95 -15.75 6.69
CA GLN A 503 -8.68 -16.53 7.90
C GLN A 503 -8.19 -15.68 9.08
N ARG A 504 -7.98 -14.37 8.88
CA ARG A 504 -7.56 -13.44 9.95
C ARG A 504 -8.52 -13.51 11.14
N GLN A 505 -7.98 -13.65 12.35
CA GLN A 505 -8.81 -13.77 13.54
C GLN A 505 -9.29 -12.41 14.06
N ALA A 506 -10.60 -12.31 14.30
CA ALA A 506 -11.20 -11.21 15.06
C ALA A 506 -10.79 -11.34 16.53
N ARG A 507 -10.09 -10.32 17.04
CA ARG A 507 -9.51 -10.36 18.39
C ARG A 507 -10.01 -9.19 19.23
N VAL A 508 -10.25 -9.44 20.52
CA VAL A 508 -10.62 -8.42 21.50
C VAL A 508 -9.34 -7.73 22.01
N ILE A 509 -9.41 -6.41 22.24
CA ILE A 509 -8.26 -5.60 22.72
C ILE A 509 -7.97 -5.88 24.20
N ALA A 510 -8.99 -6.23 24.99
CA ALA A 510 -8.86 -6.58 26.40
C ALA A 510 -9.54 -7.92 26.70
N HIS A 511 -8.87 -8.77 27.48
CA HIS A 511 -9.51 -9.91 28.12
C HIS A 511 -10.11 -9.45 29.45
N GLU A 512 -11.25 -8.76 29.42
CA GLU A 512 -12.10 -8.72 30.62
C GLU A 512 -12.70 -10.12 30.77
N HIS A 513 -11.94 -11.01 31.42
CA HIS A 513 -12.49 -12.28 31.87
C HIS A 513 -13.63 -11.95 32.83
N SER A 514 -14.85 -12.42 32.54
CA SER A 514 -15.90 -12.54 33.55
C SER A 514 -15.29 -13.17 34.81
N PRO A 515 -15.53 -12.64 36.01
CA PRO A 515 -15.08 -13.29 37.23
C PRO A 515 -15.69 -14.70 37.28
N CYS A 516 -14.88 -15.72 37.09
CA CYS A 516 -15.27 -17.09 37.42
C CYS A 516 -15.35 -17.17 38.94
N VAL A 517 -16.57 -17.20 39.48
CA VAL A 517 -16.76 -17.67 40.85
C VAL A 517 -16.44 -19.17 40.83
N VAL A 518 -15.29 -19.51 41.39
CA VAL A 518 -14.92 -20.91 41.63
C VAL A 518 -15.85 -21.41 42.73
N ASN A 519 -16.76 -22.31 42.37
CA ASN A 519 -17.55 -23.08 43.35
C ASN A 519 -16.75 -24.29 43.83
#